data_AF-A0A484ZC66-F1
#
_entry.id   AF-A0A484ZC66-F1
#
_cell.length_a   1.000
_cell.length_b   1.000
_cell.length_c   1.000
_cell.angle_alpha   90.00
_cell.angle_beta   90.00
_cell.angle_gamma   90.00
#
_symmetry.space_group_name_H-M   'P 1'
#
loop_
_entity.id
_entity.type
_entity.pdbx_description
1 polymer ?
#
loop_
_entity_poly.entity_id
_entity_poly.type
_entity_poly.pdbx_seq_one_letter_code
_entity_poly.pdbx_strand_id
1 'polypeptide(L)'
;MRATLRGFTQLNPAIPPELRGTFEGMGHKASVDYIKSLGITSVELLPVHWFPDDQHLLDRGLKNFWGYKLAGFFAPASRYYGPAGIQGFRDMVRAYHGRGHRSDPRCGL
;
A
#
# COMPACT_ATOMS: atom_id res chain seq x y z
N MET A 1 0.38 -9.25 -11.08
CA MET A 1 1.67 -8.61 -10.75
C MET A 1 1.94 -8.76 -9.27
N ARG A 2 3.17 -9.11 -8.87
CA ARG A 2 3.61 -9.11 -7.47
C ARG A 2 4.31 -7.80 -7.13
N ALA A 3 3.98 -7.20 -6.00
CA ALA A 3 4.57 -5.92 -5.58
C ALA A 3 4.75 -5.81 -4.07
N THR A 4 5.85 -5.19 -3.64
CA THR A 4 5.96 -4.69 -2.26
C THR A 4 5.13 -3.41 -2.15
N LEU A 5 4.33 -3.29 -1.09
CA LEU A 5 3.48 -2.12 -0.90
C LEU A 5 4.33 -0.84 -0.82
N ARG A 6 5.39 -0.87 -0.01
CA ARG A 6 6.30 0.27 0.15
C ARG A 6 7.04 0.56 -1.15
N GLY A 7 7.72 -0.43 -1.71
CA GLY A 7 8.61 -0.22 -2.86
C GLY A 7 7.90 0.27 -4.11
N PHE A 8 6.64 -0.12 -4.33
CA PHE A 8 5.90 0.25 -5.52
C PHE A 8 5.68 1.78 -5.65
N THR A 9 5.49 2.49 -4.54
CA THR A 9 5.14 3.92 -4.55
C THR A 9 6.17 4.83 -3.90
N GLN A 10 7.18 4.29 -3.20
CA GLN A 10 8.14 5.08 -2.41
C GLN A 10 8.84 6.19 -3.21
N LEU A 11 9.13 5.93 -4.49
CA LEU A 11 9.86 6.83 -5.39
C LEU A 11 8.98 7.39 -6.52
N ASN A 12 7.66 7.21 -6.46
CA ASN A 12 6.77 7.69 -7.52
C ASN A 12 6.52 9.21 -7.34
N PRO A 13 6.99 10.07 -8.26
CA PRO A 13 6.85 11.52 -8.14
C PRO A 13 5.40 11.99 -8.34
N ALA A 14 4.56 11.20 -9.02
CA ALA A 14 3.15 11.52 -9.26
C ALA A 14 2.23 11.29 -8.05
N ILE A 15 2.79 10.82 -6.92
CA ILE A 15 2.10 10.61 -5.66
C ILE A 15 2.62 11.62 -4.63
N PRO A 16 1.75 12.29 -3.87
CA PRO A 16 2.16 13.19 -2.79
C PRO A 16 3.10 12.48 -1.79
N PRO A 17 4.19 13.12 -1.32
CA PRO A 17 5.21 12.50 -0.47
C PRO A 17 4.65 11.76 0.75
N GLU A 18 3.62 12.30 1.38
CA GLU A 18 2.93 11.77 2.57
C GLU A 18 2.15 10.47 2.30
N LEU A 19 1.81 10.18 1.05
CA LEU A 19 1.12 8.95 0.66
C LEU A 19 2.09 7.89 0.12
N ARG A 20 3.36 8.22 -0.14
CA ARG A 20 4.33 7.27 -0.72
C ARG A 20 4.65 6.15 0.26
N GLY A 21 4.64 4.93 -0.26
CA GLY A 21 4.92 3.72 0.50
C GLY A 21 3.79 3.27 1.43
N THR A 22 2.58 3.80 1.26
CA THR A 22 1.38 3.52 2.06
C THR A 22 0.28 2.85 1.24
N PHE A 23 -0.79 2.41 1.91
CA PHE A 23 -2.00 1.91 1.23
C PHE A 23 -2.64 2.98 0.35
N GLU A 24 -2.69 4.22 0.81
CA GLU A 24 -3.23 5.36 0.08
C GLU A 24 -2.41 5.65 -1.19
N GLY A 25 -1.08 5.53 -1.12
CA GLY A 25 -0.22 5.63 -2.30
C GLY A 25 -0.52 4.52 -3.33
N MET A 26 -0.69 3.28 -2.86
CA MET A 26 -1.02 2.15 -3.73
C MET A 26 -2.40 2.33 -4.39
N GLY A 27 -3.36 2.88 -3.65
CA GLY A 27 -4.71 3.21 -4.14
C GLY A 27 -4.79 4.51 -4.94
N HIS A 28 -3.71 5.30 -5.02
CA HIS A 28 -3.71 6.59 -5.69
C HIS A 28 -3.97 6.43 -7.19
N LYS A 29 -4.67 7.40 -7.81
CA LYS A 29 -5.04 7.35 -9.23
C LYS A 29 -3.84 7.06 -10.15
N ALA A 30 -2.69 7.68 -9.90
CA ALA A 30 -1.46 7.45 -10.66
C ALA A 30 -0.98 5.98 -10.62
N SER A 31 -1.12 5.31 -9.47
CA SER A 31 -0.78 3.89 -9.31
C SER A 31 -1.79 2.99 -10.06
N VAL A 32 -3.08 3.24 -9.85
CA VAL A 32 -4.16 2.43 -10.44
C VAL A 32 -4.16 2.54 -11.96
N ASP A 33 -4.03 3.75 -12.51
CA ASP A 33 -3.98 3.98 -13.96
C ASP A 33 -2.77 3.32 -14.60
N TYR A 34 -1.60 3.42 -13.96
CA TYR A 34 -0.40 2.75 -14.45
C TYR A 34 -0.59 1.24 -14.54
N ILE A 35 -1.10 0.60 -13.48
CA ILE A 35 -1.35 -0.86 -13.46
C ILE A 35 -2.37 -1.25 -14.53
N LYS A 36 -3.43 -0.46 -14.71
CA LYS A 36 -4.43 -0.67 -15.77
C LYS A 36 -3.82 -0.54 -17.16
N SER A 37 -2.97 0.48 -17.39
CA SER A 37 -2.30 0.70 -18.68
C SER A 37 -1.36 -0.44 -19.08
N LEU A 38 -0.79 -1.15 -18.10
CA LEU A 38 0.01 -2.35 -18.32
C LEU A 38 -0.83 -3.59 -18.69
N GLY A 39 -2.16 -3.51 -18.66
CA GLY A 39 -3.06 -4.63 -18.92
C GLY A 39 -3.10 -5.65 -17.77
N ILE A 40 -2.61 -5.30 -16.58
CA ILE A 40 -2.60 -6.20 -15.42
C ILE A 40 -3.99 -6.26 -14.81
N THR A 41 -4.50 -7.47 -14.58
CA THR A 41 -5.83 -7.72 -14.00
C THR A 41 -5.81 -7.86 -12.48
N SER A 42 -4.72 -8.39 -11.91
CA SER A 42 -4.60 -8.66 -10.48
C SER A 42 -3.25 -8.22 -9.89
N VAL A 43 -3.30 -7.63 -8.70
CA VAL A 43 -2.14 -7.24 -7.90
C VAL A 43 -2.05 -8.13 -6.67
N GLU A 44 -0.95 -8.85 -6.54
CA GLU A 44 -0.62 -9.68 -5.38
C GLU A 44 0.40 -8.93 -4.52
N LEU A 45 -0.04 -8.48 -3.35
CA LEU A 45 0.82 -7.77 -2.42
C LEU A 45 1.68 -8.77 -1.64
N LEU A 46 2.94 -8.40 -1.43
CA LEU A 46 3.76 -9.04 -0.41
C LEU A 46 3.15 -8.84 0.99
N PRO A 47 3.58 -9.61 2.02
CA PRO A 47 2.93 -9.62 3.34
C PRO A 47 2.54 -8.24 3.86
N VAL A 48 1.22 -8.00 3.93
CA VAL A 48 0.61 -6.77 4.46
C VAL A 48 0.03 -6.97 5.86
N HIS A 49 -0.01 -8.19 6.37
CA HIS A 49 -0.34 -8.51 7.76
C HIS A 49 0.72 -7.95 8.71
N TRP A 50 0.38 -7.77 9.98
CA TRP A 50 1.31 -7.20 10.96
C TRP A 50 2.49 -8.15 11.22
N PHE A 51 3.70 -7.59 11.15
CA PHE A 51 4.96 -8.28 11.42
C PHE A 51 5.93 -7.36 12.19
N PRO A 52 6.68 -7.89 13.17
CA PRO A 52 7.74 -7.18 13.84
C PRO A 52 9.05 -7.19 13.01
N ASP A 53 9.95 -6.28 13.35
CA ASP A 53 11.36 -6.40 12.98
C ASP A 53 12.07 -7.24 14.05
N ASP A 54 12.94 -8.16 13.63
CA ASP A 54 13.66 -9.03 14.56
C ASP A 54 14.76 -8.29 15.32
N GLN A 55 15.03 -8.71 16.57
CA GLN A 55 16.04 -8.10 17.42
C GLN A 55 17.41 -8.01 16.72
N HIS A 56 17.88 -9.10 16.10
CA HIS A 56 19.15 -9.12 15.37
C HIS A 56 19.21 -8.16 14.16
N LEU A 57 18.06 -7.76 13.60
CA LEU A 57 17.99 -6.73 12.56
C LEU A 57 18.06 -5.34 13.20
N LEU A 58 17.30 -5.13 14.26
CA LEU A 58 17.27 -3.87 15.01
C LEU A 58 18.66 -3.52 15.59
N ASP A 59 19.37 -4.50 16.13
CA ASP A 59 20.74 -4.35 16.67
C ASP A 59 21.73 -3.87 15.58
N ARG A 60 21.40 -4.08 14.31
CA ARG A 60 22.19 -3.68 13.14
C ARG A 60 21.62 -2.44 12.43
N GLY A 61 20.60 -1.78 12.99
CA GLY A 61 19.90 -0.67 12.35
C GLY A 61 19.12 -1.06 11.09
N LEU A 62 18.87 -2.36 10.88
CA LEU A 62 18.14 -2.91 9.75
C LEU A 62 16.65 -3.09 10.08
N LYS A 63 15.83 -3.18 9.04
CA LYS A 63 14.39 -3.43 9.15
C LYS A 63 13.99 -4.58 8.25
N ASN A 64 12.98 -5.34 8.67
CA ASN A 64 12.35 -6.34 7.83
C ASN A 64 11.53 -5.63 6.75
N PHE A 65 12.04 -5.64 5.52
CA PHE A 65 11.37 -5.02 4.39
C PHE A 65 10.31 -5.92 3.76
N TRP A 66 10.52 -7.25 3.80
CA TRP A 66 9.70 -8.22 3.06
C TRP A 66 8.48 -8.69 3.85
N GLY A 67 8.57 -8.71 5.19
CA GLY A 67 7.43 -8.99 6.07
C GLY A 67 7.06 -10.46 6.25
N TYR A 68 7.89 -11.42 5.83
CA TYR A 68 7.64 -12.86 5.96
C TYR A 68 7.77 -13.42 7.39
N LYS A 69 7.60 -12.59 8.43
CA LYS A 69 7.55 -13.00 9.83
C LYS A 69 6.29 -12.48 10.50
N LEU A 70 5.17 -13.10 10.16
CA LEU A 70 3.84 -12.65 10.59
C LEU A 70 3.63 -12.88 12.08
N ALA A 71 2.99 -11.91 12.74
CA ALA A 71 2.57 -12.05 14.13
C ALA A 71 1.12 -11.60 14.36
N GLY A 72 0.49 -10.91 13.39
CA GLY A 72 -0.93 -10.57 13.42
C GLY A 72 -1.62 -10.84 12.09
N PHE A 73 -2.35 -11.96 11.99
CA PHE A 73 -3.02 -12.40 10.75
C PHE A 73 -4.25 -11.57 10.36
N PHE A 74 -4.84 -10.82 11.29
CA PHE A 74 -6.06 -10.02 11.05
C PHE A 74 -5.82 -8.51 11.08
N ALA A 75 -4.60 -8.09 11.40
CA ALA A 75 -4.22 -6.69 11.48
C ALA A 75 -3.29 -6.35 10.31
N PRO A 76 -3.62 -5.36 9.46
CA PRO A 76 -2.65 -4.85 8.49
C PRO A 76 -1.47 -4.19 9.20
N ALA A 77 -0.27 -4.29 8.64
CA ALA A 77 0.95 -3.74 9.21
C ALA A 77 0.83 -2.20 9.29
N SER A 78 0.91 -1.68 10.51
CA SER A 78 0.79 -0.23 10.78
C SER A 78 1.85 0.61 10.06
N ARG A 79 3.01 0.03 9.73
CA ARG A 79 4.06 0.69 8.93
C ARG A 79 3.66 1.07 7.50
N TYR A 80 2.50 0.63 7.05
CA TYR A 80 1.93 0.89 5.74
C TYR A 80 0.72 1.83 5.77
N TYR A 81 0.32 2.29 6.96
CA TYR A 81 -0.73 3.29 7.10
C TYR A 81 -0.25 4.65 6.61
N GLY A 82 -1.07 5.29 5.77
CA GLY A 82 -0.99 6.72 5.53
C GLY A 82 -1.91 7.49 6.48
N PRO A 83 -2.26 8.74 6.12
CA PRO A 83 -3.05 9.63 6.98
C PRO A 83 -4.42 9.09 7.36
N ALA A 84 -5.03 8.22 6.55
CA ALA A 84 -6.35 7.65 6.80
C ALA A 84 -6.31 6.34 7.61
N GLY A 85 -5.11 5.84 7.97
CA GLY A 85 -4.96 4.64 8.76
C GLY A 85 -5.56 3.40 8.07
N ILE A 86 -6.34 2.63 8.83
CA ILE A 86 -7.02 1.43 8.32
C ILE A 86 -8.04 1.73 7.21
N GLN A 87 -8.59 2.95 7.18
CA GLN A 87 -9.53 3.35 6.15
C GLN A 87 -8.84 3.38 4.78
N GLY A 88 -7.59 3.86 4.73
CA GLY A 88 -6.74 3.85 3.53
C GLY A 88 -6.57 2.47 2.88
N PHE A 89 -6.51 1.40 3.68
CA PHE A 89 -6.46 0.02 3.15
C PHE A 89 -7.76 -0.37 2.43
N ARG A 90 -8.92 -0.15 3.07
CA ARG A 90 -10.24 -0.43 2.47
C ARG A 90 -10.43 0.36 1.18
N ASP A 91 -9.84 1.54 1.16
CA ASP A 91 -9.98 2.55 0.14
C ASP A 91 -9.15 2.24 -1.10
N MET A 92 -7.93 1.77 -0.89
CA MET A 92 -7.12 1.14 -1.92
C MET A 92 -7.85 -0.03 -2.59
N VAL A 93 -8.42 -0.96 -1.81
CA VAL A 93 -9.15 -2.13 -2.36
C VAL A 93 -10.33 -1.68 -3.23
N ARG A 94 -11.09 -0.70 -2.77
CA ARG A 94 -12.20 -0.08 -3.52
C ARG A 94 -11.75 0.53 -4.84
N ALA A 95 -10.62 1.22 -4.86
CA ALA A 95 -10.07 1.83 -6.08
C ALA A 95 -9.75 0.77 -7.16
N TYR A 96 -9.16 -0.36 -6.77
CA TYR A 96 -8.89 -1.47 -7.70
C TYR A 96 -10.16 -2.15 -8.22
N HIS A 97 -11.23 -2.21 -7.42
CA HIS A 97 -12.52 -2.73 -7.86
C HIS A 97 -13.35 -1.71 -8.68
N GLY A 98 -12.80 -0.55 -9.03
CA GLY A 98 -13.51 0.48 -9.79
C GLY A 98 -14.62 1.18 -8.99
N ARG A 99 -14.69 0.96 -7.66
CA ARG A 99 -15.62 1.61 -6.75
C ARG A 99 -14.90 2.77 -6.06
N GLY A 100 -14.51 3.76 -6.86
CA GLY A 100 -13.66 4.88 -6.46
C GLY A 100 -14.12 5.62 -5.19
N HIS A 101 -13.19 6.36 -4.59
CA HIS A 101 -13.39 7.09 -3.35
C HIS A 101 -14.35 8.26 -3.47
N ARG A 102 -15.20 8.45 -2.45
CA ARG A 102 -16.18 9.56 -2.38
C ARG A 102 -15.52 10.95 -2.27
N SER A 103 -14.19 11.00 -2.06
CA SER A 103 -13.41 12.23 -1.98
C SER A 103 -12.74 12.66 -3.30
N ASP A 104 -12.91 11.93 -4.41
CA ASP A 104 -12.60 12.47 -5.74
C ASP A 104 -13.72 13.43 -6.15
N PRO A 105 -13.50 14.75 -6.23
CA PRO A 105 -14.53 15.69 -6.66
C PRO A 105 -15.01 15.43 -8.10
N ARG A 106 -14.35 14.55 -8.86
CA ARG A 106 -14.75 14.15 -10.22
C ARG A 106 -15.61 12.89 -10.28
N CYS A 107 -15.86 12.21 -9.16
CA CYS A 107 -16.76 11.06 -9.09
C CYS A 107 -18.17 11.42 -8.59
N GLY A 108 -18.51 12.70 -8.53
CA GLY A 108 -19.85 13.20 -8.22
C GLY A 108 -20.41 14.02 -9.39
N LEU A 109 -21.09 13.32 -10.31
CA LEU A 109 -22.21 13.70 -11.20
C LEU A 109 -22.22 12.77 -12.42
#